data_AF-A0A1S9BUX4-F1
#
_entry.id   AF-A0A1S9BUX4-F1
#
_cell.length_a   1.000
_cell.length_b   1.000
_cell.length_c   1.000
_cell.angle_alpha   90.00
_cell.angle_beta   90.00
_cell.angle_gamma   90.00
#
_symmetry.space_group_name_H-M   'P 1'
#
loop_
_entity.id
_entity.type
_entity.pdbx_description
1 polymer ?
#
loop_
_entity_poly.entity_id
_entity_poly.type
_entity_poly.pdbx_seq_one_letter_code
_entity_poly.pdbx_strand_id
1 'polypeptide(L)'
;MKVFFINISSFGNADFADALLRYAHQGKPTEIYYYDFENHGERNDPVKEEDMLKSIKRESPDFAFSFNYYPIVSKICQKAGLKYISWVYDNPHIALYSHTVINNCNEIFLFDSAMYEEFSSQGIKTVHYMPLAVNVRRLSEIEVNAETLAKYHSEVCFLGSLYTEEHNFYDRMKPKLNEYTKGYLEGLMRSQMQVQGYNFIEKCLYGKIIDKMYEALPLEPNSDGVETKGYMYADYVINRHITGIERLEILKRIAEKWTVDLYTKDETVKADGIRNHGIAQYFEIMPYVFKCADINLNITLRSIQNGIPLRCFDIMGCDSFLISNYQVDFLRFFEPDKDFVFYESQSDLMDKIEYYINAPDRRREIAARAYEKIKRDHTFDIRVGQILQEAKIL
;
A
#
# COMPACT_ATOMS: atom_id res chain seq x y z
N MET A 1 -7.34 28.63 0.69
CA MET A 1 -6.80 27.80 -0.43
C MET A 1 -7.92 26.87 -0.87
N LYS A 2 -8.16 26.71 -2.17
CA LYS A 2 -9.23 25.86 -2.70
C LYS A 2 -8.64 24.64 -3.38
N VAL A 3 -9.02 23.46 -2.91
CA VAL A 3 -8.51 22.16 -3.40
C VAL A 3 -9.57 21.51 -4.28
N PHE A 4 -9.17 21.09 -5.48
CA PHE A 4 -9.99 20.23 -6.34
C PHE A 4 -9.65 18.77 -6.04
N PHE A 5 -10.44 18.15 -5.16
CA PHE A 5 -10.16 16.83 -4.62
C PHE A 5 -10.84 15.77 -5.46
N ILE A 6 -10.05 14.90 -6.08
CA ILE A 6 -10.53 13.76 -6.86
C ILE A 6 -11.08 12.71 -5.89
N ASN A 7 -12.41 12.63 -5.80
CA ASN A 7 -13.11 11.81 -4.85
C ASN A 7 -13.22 10.37 -5.36
N ILE A 8 -12.23 9.54 -5.02
CA ILE A 8 -12.22 8.09 -5.25
C ILE A 8 -12.15 7.35 -3.91
N SER A 9 -12.78 6.18 -3.79
CA SER A 9 -12.67 5.36 -2.57
C SER A 9 -11.21 5.03 -2.23
N SER A 10 -10.73 5.56 -1.09
CA SER A 10 -9.39 5.32 -0.54
C SER A 10 -9.44 5.44 0.98
N PHE A 11 -8.61 4.65 1.68
CA PHE A 11 -8.52 4.66 3.14
C PHE A 11 -8.02 6.01 3.69
N GLY A 12 -7.24 6.76 2.91
CA GLY A 12 -6.64 8.03 3.35
C GLY A 12 -7.50 9.27 3.13
N ASN A 13 -8.59 9.19 2.35
CA ASN A 13 -9.35 10.37 1.91
C ASN A 13 -9.82 11.24 3.07
N ALA A 14 -10.57 10.64 4.00
CA ALA A 14 -11.18 11.37 5.10
C ALA A 14 -10.11 11.99 6.01
N ASP A 15 -9.05 11.25 6.30
CA ASP A 15 -7.98 11.70 7.19
C ASP A 15 -7.11 12.80 6.57
N PHE A 16 -6.83 12.71 5.27
CA PHE A 16 -6.08 13.75 4.54
C PHE A 16 -6.93 15.01 4.36
N ALA A 17 -8.22 14.87 4.04
CA ALA A 17 -9.14 16.00 3.94
C ALA A 17 -9.28 16.72 5.29
N ASP A 18 -9.44 15.96 6.38
CA ASP A 18 -9.47 16.48 7.76
C ASP A 18 -8.17 17.25 8.10
N ALA A 19 -7.00 16.72 7.74
CA ALA A 19 -5.72 17.41 7.90
C ALA A 19 -5.61 18.67 7.03
N LEU A 20 -6.02 18.61 5.75
CA LEU A 20 -6.03 19.76 4.84
C LEU A 20 -6.90 20.91 5.36
N LEU A 21 -8.10 20.62 5.87
CA LEU A 21 -9.03 21.63 6.38
C LEU A 21 -8.47 22.42 7.57
N ARG A 22 -7.48 21.88 8.29
CA ARG A 22 -6.77 22.59 9.37
C ARG A 22 -5.69 23.54 8.88
N TYR A 23 -5.26 23.44 7.62
CA TYR A 23 -4.30 24.38 7.05
C TYR A 23 -5.00 25.69 6.66
N ALA A 24 -4.34 26.80 6.97
CA ALA A 24 -4.68 28.11 6.46
C ALA A 24 -3.53 28.63 5.59
N HIS A 25 -3.85 29.08 4.38
CA HIS A 25 -2.87 29.69 3.47
C HIS A 25 -3.21 31.17 3.30
N GLN A 26 -2.22 32.05 3.55
CA GLN A 26 -2.39 33.50 3.52
C GLN A 26 -3.57 34.01 4.39
N GLY A 27 -3.78 33.38 5.55
CA GLY A 27 -4.86 33.73 6.47
C GLY A 27 -6.27 33.30 6.03
N LYS A 28 -6.41 32.60 4.89
CA LYS A 28 -7.68 32.02 4.45
C LYS A 28 -7.73 30.52 4.77
N PRO A 29 -8.87 30.01 5.26
CA PRO A 29 -9.04 28.58 5.48
C PRO A 29 -8.93 27.79 4.17
N THR A 30 -8.69 26.50 4.30
CA THR A 30 -8.76 25.57 3.16
C THR A 30 -10.21 25.20 2.87
N GLU A 31 -10.59 25.26 1.60
CA GLU A 31 -11.88 24.81 1.06
C GLU A 31 -11.62 23.62 0.14
N ILE A 32 -12.44 22.57 0.24
CA ILE A 32 -12.31 21.38 -0.59
C ILE A 32 -13.54 21.25 -1.46
N TYR A 33 -13.33 21.23 -2.78
CA TYR A 33 -14.32 20.83 -3.76
C TYR A 33 -14.09 19.36 -4.12
N TYR A 34 -15.04 18.49 -3.78
CA TYR A 34 -14.99 17.08 -4.15
C TYR A 34 -15.52 16.90 -5.58
N TYR A 35 -14.67 16.37 -6.45
CA TYR A 35 -15.04 15.95 -7.79
C TYR A 35 -15.24 14.44 -7.81
N ASP A 36 -16.47 13.99 -8.01
CA ASP A 36 -16.78 12.58 -8.11
C ASP A 36 -16.05 11.96 -9.31
N PHE A 37 -15.20 10.98 -9.02
CA PHE A 37 -14.33 10.38 -10.02
C PHE A 37 -14.38 8.86 -9.91
N GLU A 38 -14.95 8.24 -10.94
CA GLU A 38 -14.87 6.80 -11.11
C GLU A 38 -13.65 6.43 -11.98
N ASN A 39 -12.88 5.45 -11.50
CA ASN A 39 -11.76 4.90 -12.23
C ASN A 39 -12.09 3.46 -12.66
N HIS A 40 -12.33 3.23 -13.96
CA HIS A 40 -12.44 1.87 -14.51
C HIS A 40 -11.19 1.49 -15.32
N GLY A 41 -10.06 2.17 -15.06
CA GLY A 41 -8.78 1.93 -15.71
C GLY A 41 -8.60 2.68 -17.04
N GLU A 42 -9.57 3.49 -17.46
CA GLU A 42 -9.44 4.26 -18.69
C GLU A 42 -8.40 5.38 -18.54
N ARG A 43 -7.56 5.53 -19.57
CA ARG A 43 -6.61 6.65 -19.67
C ARG A 43 -7.11 7.77 -20.59
N ASN A 44 -8.27 7.60 -21.20
CA ASN A 44 -8.90 8.58 -22.09
C ASN A 44 -10.42 8.44 -21.96
N ASP A 45 -11.09 9.55 -21.65
CA ASP A 45 -12.56 9.63 -21.58
C ASP A 45 -12.96 11.07 -21.93
N PRO A 46 -13.28 11.37 -23.20
CA PRO A 46 -13.54 12.73 -23.64
C PRO A 46 -14.68 13.42 -22.89
N VAL A 47 -15.68 12.66 -22.43
CA VAL A 47 -16.85 13.21 -21.71
C VAL A 47 -16.43 13.64 -20.31
N LYS A 48 -15.74 12.76 -19.58
CA LYS A 48 -15.20 13.04 -18.25
C LYS A 48 -14.14 14.14 -18.28
N GLU A 49 -13.29 14.11 -19.31
CA GLU A 49 -12.28 15.14 -19.55
C GLU A 49 -12.89 16.54 -19.75
N GLU A 50 -13.94 16.64 -20.56
CA GLU A 50 -14.64 17.91 -20.79
C GLU A 50 -15.37 18.39 -19.52
N ASP A 51 -16.05 17.49 -18.82
CA ASP A 51 -16.76 17.79 -17.57
C ASP A 51 -15.80 18.29 -16.47
N MET A 52 -14.70 17.57 -16.24
CA MET A 52 -13.70 17.95 -15.25
C MET A 52 -13.06 19.30 -15.59
N LEU A 53 -12.76 19.56 -16.87
CA LEU A 53 -12.24 20.85 -17.31
C LEU A 53 -13.23 22.00 -17.04
N LYS A 54 -14.53 21.78 -17.28
CA LYS A 54 -15.58 22.77 -16.96
C LYS A 54 -15.65 23.01 -15.45
N SER A 55 -15.58 21.95 -14.65
CA SER A 55 -15.59 22.05 -13.18
C SER A 55 -14.36 22.79 -12.65
N ILE A 56 -13.16 22.49 -13.14
CA ILE A 56 -11.93 23.23 -12.77
C ILE A 56 -12.07 24.73 -13.09
N LYS A 57 -12.58 25.08 -14.29
CA LYS A 57 -12.79 26.49 -14.67
C LYS A 57 -13.84 27.19 -13.80
N ARG A 58 -14.94 26.49 -13.47
CA ARG A 58 -16.01 27.02 -12.63
C ARG A 58 -15.53 27.25 -11.21
N GLU A 59 -14.85 26.26 -10.64
CA GLU A 59 -14.45 26.27 -9.24
C GLU A 59 -13.18 27.11 -8.99
N SER A 60 -12.32 27.28 -9.99
CA SER A 60 -11.05 28.01 -9.91
C SER A 60 -10.20 27.59 -8.69
N PRO A 61 -9.84 26.29 -8.57
CA PRO A 61 -9.02 25.79 -7.48
C PRO A 61 -7.55 26.26 -7.57
N ASP A 62 -6.82 26.23 -6.45
CA ASP A 62 -5.38 26.49 -6.39
C ASP A 62 -4.57 25.29 -6.88
N PHE A 63 -5.04 24.06 -6.61
CA PHE A 63 -4.46 22.80 -7.12
C PHE A 63 -5.49 21.67 -7.10
N ALA A 64 -5.22 20.61 -7.86
CA ALA A 64 -5.94 19.34 -7.79
C ALA A 64 -5.18 18.32 -6.93
N PHE A 65 -5.91 17.49 -6.18
CA PHE A 65 -5.34 16.43 -5.36
C PHE A 65 -6.02 15.09 -5.61
N SER A 66 -5.24 14.01 -5.66
CA SER A 66 -5.76 12.64 -5.60
C SER A 66 -4.88 11.71 -4.77
N PHE A 67 -5.51 10.73 -4.15
CA PHE A 67 -4.84 9.50 -3.74
C PHE A 67 -4.66 8.60 -4.97
N ASN A 68 -3.46 8.09 -5.17
CA ASN A 68 -2.96 7.50 -6.42
C ASN A 68 -2.93 8.46 -7.62
N TYR A 69 -2.15 8.10 -8.64
CA TYR A 69 -1.98 8.88 -9.86
C TYR A 69 -2.97 8.46 -10.95
N TYR A 70 -3.60 9.44 -11.61
CA TYR A 70 -4.54 9.24 -12.70
C TYR A 70 -4.13 10.06 -13.96
N PRO A 71 -3.86 9.39 -15.10
CA PRO A 71 -3.48 10.06 -16.35
C PRO A 71 -4.50 11.08 -16.85
N ILE A 72 -5.80 10.79 -16.73
CA ILE A 72 -6.88 11.71 -17.12
C ILE A 72 -6.79 13.01 -16.31
N VAL A 73 -6.55 12.91 -15.00
CA VAL A 73 -6.41 14.09 -14.13
C VAL A 73 -5.21 14.93 -14.54
N SER A 74 -4.07 14.30 -14.80
CA SER A 74 -2.87 15.01 -15.29
C SER A 74 -3.12 15.71 -16.63
N LYS A 75 -3.73 15.05 -17.61
CA LYS A 75 -4.05 15.64 -18.93
C LYS A 75 -4.85 16.93 -18.80
N ILE A 76 -5.88 16.91 -17.96
CA ILE A 76 -6.78 18.06 -17.81
C ILE A 76 -6.16 19.15 -16.95
N CYS A 77 -5.41 18.80 -15.91
CA CYS A 77 -4.66 19.77 -15.13
C CYS A 77 -3.60 20.47 -16.00
N GLN A 78 -2.87 19.74 -16.84
CA GLN A 78 -1.93 20.29 -17.82
C GLN A 78 -2.63 21.26 -18.79
N LYS A 79 -3.80 20.88 -19.30
CA LYS A 79 -4.62 21.73 -20.21
C LYS A 79 -5.17 22.98 -19.51
N ALA A 80 -5.48 22.89 -18.23
CA ALA A 80 -6.00 23.99 -17.42
C ALA A 80 -4.90 24.90 -16.85
N GLY A 81 -3.63 24.47 -16.89
CA GLY A 81 -2.54 25.15 -16.19
C GLY A 81 -2.64 25.02 -14.66
N LEU A 82 -3.31 23.97 -14.17
CA LEU A 82 -3.52 23.69 -12.74
C LEU A 82 -2.46 22.71 -12.25
N LYS A 83 -1.89 22.93 -11.06
CA LYS A 83 -1.00 21.96 -10.42
C LYS A 83 -1.78 20.73 -9.99
N TYR A 84 -1.22 19.54 -10.25
CA TYR A 84 -1.80 18.27 -9.87
C TYR A 84 -0.89 17.54 -8.89
N ILE A 85 -1.36 17.40 -7.66
CA ILE A 85 -0.70 16.66 -6.60
C ILE A 85 -1.31 15.27 -6.51
N SER A 86 -0.52 14.21 -6.62
CA SER A 86 -0.99 12.85 -6.38
C SER A 86 -0.14 12.14 -5.34
N TRP A 87 -0.75 11.47 -4.38
CA TRP A 87 -0.04 10.66 -3.40
C TRP A 87 -0.35 9.17 -3.58
N VAL A 88 0.61 8.45 -4.15
CA VAL A 88 0.51 7.03 -4.50
C VAL A 88 0.80 6.17 -3.27
N TYR A 89 -0.09 5.24 -2.99
CA TYR A 89 0.02 4.27 -1.89
C TYR A 89 -0.11 2.82 -2.37
N ASP A 90 -0.31 2.61 -3.67
CA ASP A 90 -0.31 1.30 -4.32
C ASP A 90 1.01 1.04 -5.05
N ASN A 91 1.54 -0.17 -4.91
CA ASN A 91 2.64 -0.70 -5.71
C ASN A 91 2.34 -2.19 -6.01
N PRO A 92 2.09 -2.58 -7.27
CA PRO A 92 2.29 -1.80 -8.50
C PRO A 92 1.22 -0.76 -8.76
N HIS A 93 1.59 0.32 -9.47
CA HIS A 93 0.63 1.32 -9.97
C HIS A 93 0.91 1.64 -11.44
N ILE A 94 0.42 0.79 -12.35
CA ILE A 94 0.66 0.86 -13.80
C ILE A 94 0.34 2.22 -14.42
N ALA A 95 -0.55 3.02 -13.82
CA ALA A 95 -0.89 4.35 -14.32
C ALA A 95 0.30 5.32 -14.35
N LEU A 96 1.34 5.09 -13.53
CA LEU A 96 2.60 5.84 -13.56
C LEU A 96 3.44 5.61 -14.82
N TYR A 97 3.17 4.54 -15.56
CA TYR A 97 3.86 4.28 -16.83
C TYR A 97 3.20 5.00 -18.01
N SER A 98 2.17 5.82 -17.78
CA SER A 98 1.64 6.73 -18.81
C SER A 98 2.63 7.85 -19.12
N HIS A 99 2.78 8.21 -20.40
CA HIS A 99 3.59 9.38 -20.80
C HIS A 99 3.19 10.68 -20.08
N THR A 100 1.94 10.78 -19.61
CA THR A 100 1.44 11.95 -18.87
C THR A 100 2.20 12.26 -17.58
N VAL A 101 2.96 11.30 -17.03
CA VAL A 101 3.80 11.54 -15.84
C VAL A 101 4.81 12.66 -16.07
N ILE A 102 5.28 12.87 -17.31
CA ILE A 102 6.24 13.93 -17.66
C ILE A 102 5.60 15.34 -17.72
N ASN A 103 4.27 15.44 -17.59
CA ASN A 103 3.58 16.73 -17.55
C ASN A 103 4.11 17.58 -16.39
N ASN A 104 4.43 18.84 -16.68
CA ASN A 104 5.06 19.74 -15.72
C ASN A 104 4.13 20.24 -14.62
N CYS A 105 2.82 19.99 -14.76
CA CYS A 105 1.83 20.29 -13.75
C CYS A 105 1.85 19.29 -12.57
N ASN A 106 2.46 18.12 -12.74
CA ASN A 106 2.41 17.05 -11.76
C ASN A 106 3.35 17.32 -10.57
N GLU A 107 2.95 16.87 -9.39
CA GLU A 107 3.79 16.61 -8.21
C GLU A 107 3.34 15.26 -7.63
N ILE A 108 4.13 14.21 -7.86
CA ILE A 108 3.76 12.82 -7.61
C ILE A 108 4.57 12.31 -6.42
N PHE A 109 3.87 12.03 -5.32
CA PHE A 109 4.45 11.52 -4.08
C PHE A 109 4.33 10.00 -4.04
N LEU A 110 5.46 9.31 -3.88
CA LEU A 110 5.59 7.87 -3.95
C LEU A 110 6.07 7.32 -2.59
N PHE A 111 5.33 6.36 -2.03
CA PHE A 111 5.63 5.80 -0.70
C PHE A 111 6.74 4.75 -0.68
N ASP A 112 7.06 4.17 -1.83
CA ASP A 112 8.09 3.14 -2.00
C ASP A 112 9.35 3.78 -2.61
N SER A 113 10.47 3.74 -1.90
CA SER A 113 11.69 4.38 -2.38
C SER A 113 12.25 3.75 -3.66
N ALA A 114 12.03 2.45 -3.92
CA ALA A 114 12.45 1.83 -5.16
C ALA A 114 11.66 2.38 -6.35
N MET A 115 10.34 2.55 -6.18
CA MET A 115 9.49 3.18 -7.21
C MET A 115 9.91 4.63 -7.44
N TYR A 116 10.19 5.39 -6.39
CA TYR A 116 10.73 6.74 -6.53
C TYR A 116 12.04 6.78 -7.31
N GLU A 117 13.00 5.93 -6.96
CA GLU A 117 14.31 5.86 -7.62
C GLU A 117 14.19 5.47 -9.09
N GLU A 118 13.27 4.57 -9.45
CA GLU A 118 12.98 4.18 -10.83
C GLU A 118 12.60 5.38 -11.70
N PHE A 119 11.64 6.20 -11.26
CA PHE A 119 11.19 7.36 -12.04
C PHE A 119 12.17 8.53 -11.95
N SER A 120 12.76 8.76 -10.78
CA SER A 120 13.72 9.86 -10.58
C SER A 120 15.00 9.66 -11.40
N SER A 121 15.52 8.44 -11.45
CA SER A 121 16.73 8.10 -12.25
C SER A 121 16.51 8.25 -13.76
N GLN A 122 15.26 8.19 -14.22
CA GLN A 122 14.88 8.47 -15.62
C GLN A 122 14.72 9.96 -15.92
N GLY A 123 14.99 10.84 -14.94
CA GLY A 123 14.99 12.30 -15.12
C GLY A 123 13.62 12.95 -14.89
N ILE A 124 12.64 12.23 -14.37
CA ILE A 124 11.35 12.80 -13.97
C ILE A 124 11.56 13.57 -12.66
N LYS A 125 11.48 14.90 -12.72
CA LYS A 125 11.81 15.78 -11.58
C LYS A 125 10.62 16.12 -10.68
N THR A 126 9.44 15.70 -11.09
CA THR A 126 8.15 15.94 -10.43
C THR A 126 7.71 14.76 -9.56
N VAL A 127 8.57 13.76 -9.37
CA VAL A 127 8.34 12.65 -8.43
C VAL A 127 9.12 12.89 -7.14
N HIS A 128 8.51 12.52 -6.02
CA HIS A 128 9.01 12.76 -4.67
C HIS A 128 8.83 11.52 -3.82
N TYR A 129 9.82 11.16 -3.01
CA TYR A 129 9.64 10.13 -2.01
C TYR A 129 8.85 10.66 -0.81
N MET A 130 7.78 9.98 -0.40
CA MET A 130 6.94 10.38 0.73
C MET A 130 6.30 9.16 1.42
N PRO A 131 6.78 8.75 2.61
CA PRO A 131 6.19 7.64 3.34
C PRO A 131 4.75 7.95 3.74
N LEU A 132 3.93 6.93 3.96
CA LEU A 132 2.53 7.08 4.36
C LEU A 132 2.40 7.71 5.77
N ALA A 133 1.15 7.91 6.18
CA ALA A 133 0.79 8.45 7.48
C ALA A 133 -0.52 7.86 7.99
N VAL A 134 -0.80 8.14 9.27
CA VAL A 134 -1.99 7.69 9.97
C VAL A 134 -2.61 8.82 10.78
N ASN A 135 -3.93 8.77 10.99
CA ASN A 135 -4.64 9.72 11.84
C ASN A 135 -4.62 9.28 13.32
N VAL A 136 -3.54 9.64 14.01
CA VAL A 136 -3.36 9.30 15.43
C VAL A 136 -4.46 9.91 16.30
N ARG A 137 -5.01 11.08 15.96
CA ARG A 137 -6.08 11.72 16.75
C ARG A 137 -7.29 10.82 16.81
N ARG A 138 -7.79 10.40 15.64
CA ARG A 138 -8.90 9.44 15.52
C ARG A 138 -8.60 8.14 16.25
N LEU A 139 -7.42 7.56 16.05
CA LEU A 139 -7.07 6.28 16.67
C LEU A 139 -6.91 6.35 18.19
N SER A 140 -6.54 7.51 18.73
CA SER A 140 -6.40 7.72 20.18
C SER A 140 -7.73 7.86 20.91
N GLU A 141 -8.80 8.25 20.21
CA GLU A 141 -10.17 8.35 20.77
C GLU A 141 -10.85 6.98 20.89
N ILE A 142 -10.27 5.93 20.32
CA ILE A 142 -10.83 4.58 20.33
C ILE A 142 -10.44 3.87 21.62
N GLU A 143 -11.40 3.73 22.51
CA GLU A 143 -11.25 3.07 23.81
C GLU A 143 -11.50 1.55 23.71
N VAL A 144 -10.62 0.77 24.34
CA VAL A 144 -10.79 -0.68 24.50
C VAL A 144 -11.25 -0.97 25.92
N ASN A 145 -12.51 -1.41 26.07
CA ASN A 145 -13.06 -1.90 27.33
C ASN A 145 -13.02 -3.44 27.40
N ALA A 146 -13.47 -4.02 28.50
CA ALA A 146 -13.46 -5.47 28.70
C ALA A 146 -14.30 -6.25 27.68
N GLU A 147 -15.41 -5.69 27.20
CA GLU A 147 -16.26 -6.31 26.17
C GLU A 147 -15.56 -6.32 24.80
N THR A 148 -14.99 -5.17 24.42
CA THR A 148 -14.18 -5.04 23.21
C THR A 148 -13.00 -6.01 23.23
N LEU A 149 -12.28 -6.09 24.35
CA LEU A 149 -11.16 -7.01 24.48
C LEU A 149 -11.62 -8.48 24.36
N ALA A 150 -12.72 -8.86 25.02
CA ALA A 150 -13.27 -10.21 24.90
C ALA A 150 -13.69 -10.56 23.45
N LYS A 151 -14.12 -9.56 22.68
CA LYS A 151 -14.55 -9.74 21.29
C LYS A 151 -13.40 -9.80 20.28
N TYR A 152 -12.36 -8.99 20.46
CA TYR A 152 -11.31 -8.78 19.44
C TYR A 152 -9.92 -9.30 19.86
N HIS A 153 -9.76 -9.84 21.07
CA HIS A 153 -8.48 -10.35 21.52
C HIS A 153 -7.94 -11.46 20.60
N SER A 154 -6.67 -11.29 20.20
CA SER A 154 -5.93 -12.20 19.33
C SER A 154 -4.50 -12.37 19.85
N GLU A 155 -3.98 -13.60 19.85
CA GLU A 155 -2.57 -13.87 20.11
C GLU A 155 -1.70 -13.35 18.94
N VAL A 156 -2.05 -13.75 17.73
CA VAL A 156 -1.42 -13.29 16.49
C VAL A 156 -2.49 -12.88 15.48
N CYS A 157 -2.49 -11.62 15.08
CA CYS A 157 -3.45 -11.08 14.14
C CYS A 157 -2.79 -10.76 12.79
N PHE A 158 -3.46 -11.15 11.70
CA PHE A 158 -3.17 -10.64 10.35
C PHE A 158 -4.45 -10.06 9.73
N LEU A 159 -4.39 -8.78 9.32
CA LEU A 159 -5.49 -8.09 8.65
C LEU A 159 -5.06 -7.69 7.24
N GLY A 160 -5.61 -8.30 6.20
CA GLY A 160 -5.32 -7.95 4.82
C GLY A 160 -5.89 -8.92 3.81
N SER A 161 -5.89 -8.49 2.54
CA SER A 161 -6.08 -9.39 1.40
C SER A 161 -5.09 -10.56 1.47
N LEU A 162 -5.44 -11.71 0.94
CA LEU A 162 -4.47 -12.79 0.72
C LEU A 162 -4.01 -12.82 -0.74
N TYR A 163 -4.66 -12.05 -1.61
CA TYR A 163 -4.49 -12.08 -3.06
C TYR A 163 -4.80 -13.45 -3.67
N THR A 164 -5.68 -14.20 -3.01
CA THR A 164 -6.24 -15.49 -3.43
C THR A 164 -7.71 -15.36 -3.86
N GLU A 165 -8.37 -14.26 -3.49
CA GLU A 165 -9.79 -14.03 -3.72
C GLU A 165 -10.14 -13.63 -5.17
N GLU A 166 -9.37 -12.70 -5.75
CA GLU A 166 -9.64 -12.09 -7.05
C GLU A 166 -8.36 -11.89 -7.86
N HIS A 167 -8.50 -11.91 -9.18
CA HIS A 167 -7.40 -11.73 -10.13
C HIS A 167 -6.29 -12.79 -10.01
N ASN A 168 -6.68 -14.06 -9.86
CA ASN A 168 -5.78 -15.24 -9.87
C ASN A 168 -5.20 -15.51 -11.27
N PHE A 169 -4.45 -14.54 -11.79
CA PHE A 169 -3.89 -14.57 -13.13
C PHE A 169 -2.94 -15.75 -13.32
N TYR A 170 -2.14 -16.09 -12.31
CA TYR A 170 -1.24 -17.23 -12.39
C TYR A 170 -2.01 -18.55 -12.54
N ASP A 171 -3.07 -18.78 -11.76
CA ASP A 171 -3.87 -20.01 -11.85
C ASP A 171 -4.63 -20.14 -13.17
N ARG A 172 -4.98 -19.01 -13.80
CA ARG A 172 -5.56 -18.99 -15.16
C ARG A 172 -4.53 -19.24 -16.25
N MET A 173 -3.28 -18.82 -16.02
CA MET A 173 -2.16 -18.96 -16.95
C MET A 173 -1.56 -20.38 -16.90
N LYS A 174 -1.35 -20.92 -15.70
CA LYS A 174 -0.64 -22.17 -15.41
C LYS A 174 -1.10 -23.37 -16.25
N PRO A 175 -2.41 -23.66 -16.44
CA PRO A 175 -2.87 -24.82 -17.20
C PRO A 175 -2.52 -24.77 -18.69
N LYS A 176 -2.12 -23.61 -19.21
CA LYS A 176 -1.81 -23.38 -20.63
C LYS A 176 -0.31 -23.32 -20.90
N LEU A 177 0.53 -23.39 -19.86
CA LEU A 177 1.98 -23.39 -19.98
C LEU A 177 2.50 -24.79 -20.28
N ASN A 178 3.63 -24.88 -20.99
CA ASN A 178 4.36 -26.13 -21.11
C ASN A 178 5.11 -26.49 -19.80
N GLU A 179 5.48 -27.76 -19.64
CA GLU A 179 6.12 -28.25 -18.41
C GLU A 179 7.42 -27.53 -18.05
N TYR A 180 8.23 -27.14 -19.05
CA TYR A 180 9.46 -26.40 -18.80
C TYR A 180 9.18 -25.02 -18.20
N THR A 181 8.29 -24.23 -18.82
CA THR A 181 7.96 -22.87 -18.36
C THR A 181 7.32 -22.91 -16.98
N LYS A 182 6.43 -23.89 -16.76
CA LYS A 182 5.82 -24.13 -15.44
C LYS A 182 6.88 -24.44 -14.39
N GLY A 183 7.78 -25.40 -14.65
CA GLY A 183 8.86 -25.75 -13.72
C GLY A 183 9.83 -24.58 -13.46
N TYR A 184 10.13 -23.79 -14.49
CA TYR A 184 10.94 -22.57 -14.34
C TYR A 184 10.27 -21.55 -13.41
N LEU A 185 8.99 -21.23 -13.64
CA LEU A 185 8.27 -20.27 -12.81
C LEU A 185 8.08 -20.77 -11.38
N GLU A 186 7.77 -22.05 -11.18
CA GLU A 186 7.65 -22.64 -9.84
C GLU A 186 8.99 -22.58 -9.07
N GLY A 187 10.10 -22.91 -9.73
CA GLY A 187 11.44 -22.78 -9.15
C GLY A 187 11.83 -21.33 -8.84
N LEU A 188 11.51 -20.40 -9.76
CA LEU A 188 11.76 -18.97 -9.59
C LEU A 188 11.00 -18.42 -8.37
N MET A 189 9.70 -18.71 -8.27
CA MET A 189 8.86 -18.27 -7.16
C MET A 189 9.35 -18.83 -5.82
N ARG A 190 9.66 -20.14 -5.75
CA ARG A 190 10.20 -20.76 -4.53
C ARG A 190 11.55 -20.17 -4.12
N SER A 191 12.39 -19.80 -5.09
CA SER A 191 13.66 -19.13 -4.83
C SER A 191 13.44 -17.70 -4.28
N GLN A 192 12.53 -16.93 -4.88
CA GLN A 192 12.21 -15.57 -4.43
C GLN A 192 11.66 -15.55 -2.99
N MET A 193 10.89 -16.56 -2.59
CA MET A 193 10.36 -16.67 -1.23
C MET A 193 11.45 -16.77 -0.16
N GLN A 194 12.66 -17.24 -0.51
CA GLN A 194 13.79 -17.34 0.41
C GLN A 194 14.53 -16.01 0.62
N VAL A 195 14.21 -14.96 -0.14
CA VAL A 195 14.92 -13.68 -0.13
C VAL A 195 13.97 -12.55 0.24
N GLN A 196 14.22 -11.89 1.38
CA GLN A 196 13.55 -10.64 1.78
C GLN A 196 14.42 -9.43 1.38
N GLY A 197 13.81 -8.27 1.16
CA GLY A 197 14.54 -7.03 0.83
C GLY A 197 15.12 -6.95 -0.59
N TYR A 198 14.88 -7.95 -1.45
CA TYR A 198 15.24 -7.88 -2.87
C TYR A 198 14.25 -8.68 -3.72
N ASN A 199 13.76 -8.06 -4.80
CA ASN A 199 12.88 -8.70 -5.78
C ASN A 199 13.62 -8.88 -7.12
N PHE A 200 13.79 -10.13 -7.56
CA PHE A 200 14.46 -10.46 -8.81
C PHE A 200 13.54 -11.06 -9.87
N ILE A 201 12.22 -11.06 -9.63
CA ILE A 201 11.24 -11.69 -10.53
C ILE A 201 11.32 -11.10 -11.92
N GLU A 202 11.14 -9.77 -12.08
CA GLU A 202 11.12 -9.13 -13.41
C GLU A 202 12.40 -9.43 -14.21
N LYS A 203 13.56 -9.36 -13.55
CA LYS A 203 14.86 -9.62 -14.17
C LYS A 203 15.02 -11.06 -14.67
N CYS A 204 14.23 -11.99 -14.14
CA CYS A 204 14.21 -13.39 -14.56
C CYS A 204 13.12 -13.69 -15.60
N LEU A 205 12.24 -12.75 -15.93
CA LEU A 205 11.20 -12.93 -16.95
C LEU A 205 11.66 -12.39 -18.32
N TYR A 206 12.46 -13.17 -19.04
CA TYR A 206 12.98 -12.76 -20.36
C TYR A 206 12.93 -13.86 -21.43
N GLY A 207 13.04 -13.45 -22.69
CA GLY A 207 13.09 -14.32 -23.86
C GLY A 207 11.89 -15.27 -23.95
N LYS A 208 12.16 -16.56 -24.18
CA LYS A 208 11.10 -17.56 -24.40
C LYS A 208 10.15 -17.73 -23.21
N ILE A 209 10.58 -17.41 -21.98
CA ILE A 209 9.71 -17.54 -20.80
C ILE A 209 8.56 -16.54 -20.89
N ILE A 210 8.87 -15.26 -21.13
CA ILE A 210 7.83 -14.24 -21.20
C ILE A 210 6.94 -14.41 -22.43
N ASP A 211 7.48 -14.88 -23.56
CA ASP A 211 6.69 -15.22 -24.74
C ASP A 211 5.64 -16.30 -24.43
N LYS A 212 6.04 -17.34 -23.68
CA LYS A 212 5.13 -18.43 -23.28
C LYS A 212 4.10 -18.00 -22.25
N MET A 213 4.45 -17.10 -21.35
CA MET A 213 3.49 -16.48 -20.42
C MET A 213 2.45 -15.66 -21.20
N TYR A 214 2.89 -14.91 -22.21
CA TYR A 214 2.02 -14.10 -23.05
C TYR A 214 1.10 -14.94 -23.95
N GLU A 215 1.59 -16.03 -24.55
CA GLU A 215 0.74 -16.99 -25.26
C GLU A 215 -0.36 -17.58 -24.36
N ALA A 216 -0.04 -17.86 -23.08
CA ALA A 216 -0.98 -18.46 -22.12
C ALA A 216 -2.01 -17.47 -21.54
N LEU A 217 -1.56 -16.25 -21.25
CA LEU A 217 -2.39 -15.18 -20.68
C LEU A 217 -1.98 -13.85 -21.33
N PRO A 218 -2.56 -13.47 -22.47
CA PRO A 218 -2.24 -12.20 -23.12
C PRO A 218 -2.56 -11.01 -22.20
N LEU A 219 -1.54 -10.24 -21.87
CA LEU A 219 -1.65 -8.96 -21.15
C LEU A 219 -1.04 -7.89 -22.06
N GLU A 220 -1.87 -6.98 -22.56
CA GLU A 220 -1.42 -5.91 -23.43
C GLU A 220 -0.99 -4.69 -22.59
N PRO A 221 0.20 -4.15 -22.83
CA PRO A 221 0.55 -2.81 -22.37
C PRO A 221 -0.46 -1.77 -22.87
N ASN A 222 -0.63 -0.70 -22.11
CA ASN A 222 -1.44 0.42 -22.57
C ASN A 222 -0.76 1.09 -23.77
N SER A 223 -1.56 1.49 -24.76
CA SER A 223 -1.06 2.10 -26.01
C SER A 223 -0.33 3.42 -25.80
N ASP A 224 -0.61 4.11 -24.69
CA ASP A 224 -0.01 5.39 -24.30
C ASP A 224 1.01 5.24 -23.14
N GLY A 225 1.36 3.99 -22.82
CA GLY A 225 2.23 3.60 -21.73
C GLY A 225 3.61 3.13 -22.16
N VAL A 226 4.55 3.12 -21.22
CA VAL A 226 5.92 2.61 -21.40
C VAL A 226 6.19 1.35 -20.55
N GLU A 227 5.17 0.80 -19.89
CA GLU A 227 5.32 -0.43 -19.13
C GLU A 227 5.77 -1.61 -20.02
N THR A 228 6.66 -2.44 -19.49
CA THR A 228 7.10 -3.65 -20.18
C THR A 228 6.15 -4.80 -19.88
N LYS A 229 6.09 -5.80 -20.78
CA LYS A 229 5.45 -7.08 -20.44
C LYS A 229 6.08 -7.68 -19.18
N GLY A 230 7.40 -7.51 -19.00
CA GLY A 230 8.16 -8.03 -17.86
C GLY A 230 7.58 -7.52 -16.54
N TYR A 231 7.46 -6.19 -16.41
CA TYR A 231 6.81 -5.51 -15.30
C TYR A 231 5.40 -6.04 -15.06
N MET A 232 4.56 -6.11 -16.11
CA MET A 232 3.18 -6.57 -15.97
C MET A 232 3.07 -7.99 -15.42
N TYR A 233 3.84 -8.94 -15.98
CA TYR A 233 3.83 -10.32 -15.48
C TYR A 233 4.50 -10.45 -14.11
N ALA A 234 5.57 -9.71 -13.86
CA ALA A 234 6.25 -9.73 -12.57
C ALA A 234 5.32 -9.27 -11.46
N ASP A 235 4.71 -8.09 -11.58
CA ASP A 235 4.00 -7.47 -10.46
C ASP A 235 2.53 -7.87 -10.35
N TYR A 236 1.83 -8.01 -11.47
CA TYR A 236 0.39 -8.35 -11.44
C TYR A 236 0.12 -9.86 -11.44
N VAL A 237 1.07 -10.69 -11.88
CA VAL A 237 0.89 -12.14 -11.96
C VAL A 237 1.74 -12.88 -10.93
N ILE A 238 3.06 -12.75 -11.01
CA ILE A 238 3.98 -13.59 -10.24
C ILE A 238 4.11 -13.12 -8.79
N ASN A 239 4.44 -11.84 -8.52
CA ASN A 239 4.60 -11.28 -7.18
C ASN A 239 3.30 -11.38 -6.35
N ARG A 240 2.16 -11.16 -7.01
CA ARG A 240 0.83 -11.36 -6.40
C ARG A 240 0.63 -12.82 -5.99
N HIS A 241 0.95 -13.78 -6.86
CA HIS A 241 0.82 -15.21 -6.55
C HIS A 241 1.78 -15.67 -5.47
N ILE A 242 3.05 -15.24 -5.51
CA ILE A 242 4.04 -15.50 -4.45
C ILE A 242 3.49 -15.03 -3.10
N THR A 243 2.98 -13.80 -3.03
CA THR A 243 2.45 -13.23 -1.78
C THR A 243 1.30 -14.07 -1.23
N GLY A 244 0.41 -14.58 -2.09
CA GLY A 244 -0.69 -15.44 -1.65
C GLY A 244 -0.22 -16.77 -1.07
N ILE A 245 0.78 -17.41 -1.71
CA ILE A 245 1.42 -18.62 -1.18
C ILE A 245 2.08 -18.31 0.17
N GLU A 246 2.91 -17.27 0.24
CA GLU A 246 3.67 -16.90 1.45
C GLU A 246 2.75 -16.61 2.62
N ARG A 247 1.70 -15.78 2.42
CA ARG A 247 0.75 -15.46 3.48
C ARG A 247 0.07 -16.71 4.01
N LEU A 248 -0.43 -17.59 3.14
CA LEU A 248 -1.08 -18.82 3.58
C LEU A 248 -0.11 -19.78 4.28
N GLU A 249 1.10 -19.98 3.76
CA GLU A 249 2.11 -20.86 4.36
C GLU A 249 2.56 -20.34 5.73
N ILE A 250 2.81 -19.02 5.85
CA ILE A 250 3.19 -18.39 7.12
C ILE A 250 2.06 -18.51 8.15
N LEU A 251 0.84 -18.12 7.80
CA LEU A 251 -0.28 -18.14 8.74
C LEU A 251 -0.58 -19.56 9.23
N LYS A 252 -0.56 -20.56 8.33
CA LYS A 252 -0.73 -21.98 8.72
C LYS A 252 0.39 -22.46 9.63
N ARG A 253 1.64 -22.06 9.38
CA ARG A 253 2.77 -22.45 10.22
C ARG A 253 2.69 -21.86 11.61
N ILE A 254 2.23 -20.61 11.75
CA ILE A 254 1.97 -20.00 13.06
C ILE A 254 0.83 -20.74 13.77
N ALA A 255 -0.23 -21.07 13.03
CA ALA A 255 -1.42 -21.76 13.54
C ALA A 255 -1.16 -23.17 14.12
N GLU A 256 -0.01 -23.78 13.81
CA GLU A 256 0.43 -25.04 14.43
C GLU A 256 0.77 -24.89 15.92
N LYS A 257 1.09 -23.67 16.38
CA LYS A 257 1.53 -23.38 17.76
C LYS A 257 0.64 -22.36 18.48
N TRP A 258 0.14 -21.35 17.78
CA TRP A 258 -0.63 -20.24 18.36
C TRP A 258 -1.89 -19.96 17.56
N THR A 259 -2.93 -19.45 18.21
CA THR A 259 -4.15 -19.08 17.48
C THR A 259 -3.89 -17.85 16.60
N VAL A 260 -4.31 -17.93 15.33
CA VAL A 260 -4.21 -16.82 14.37
C VAL A 260 -5.59 -16.27 14.07
N ASP A 261 -5.79 -14.97 14.29
CA ASP A 261 -6.97 -14.26 13.80
C ASP A 261 -6.67 -13.62 12.45
N LEU A 262 -7.45 -14.04 11.46
CA LEU A 262 -7.32 -13.65 10.07
C LEU A 262 -8.52 -12.78 9.68
N TYR A 263 -8.25 -11.54 9.29
CA TYR A 263 -9.24 -10.62 8.72
C TYR A 263 -8.90 -10.41 7.25
N THR A 264 -9.68 -11.01 6.35
CA THR A 264 -9.42 -11.01 4.90
C THR A 264 -10.72 -11.00 4.10
N LYS A 265 -10.63 -10.60 2.83
CA LYS A 265 -11.74 -10.74 1.87
C LYS A 265 -11.99 -12.21 1.50
N ASP A 266 -10.99 -13.07 1.61
CA ASP A 266 -11.11 -14.49 1.30
C ASP A 266 -11.68 -15.27 2.49
N GLU A 267 -13.01 -15.33 2.58
CA GLU A 267 -13.72 -16.08 3.61
C GLU A 267 -13.60 -17.61 3.45
N THR A 268 -13.00 -18.09 2.35
CA THR A 268 -12.89 -19.53 2.07
C THR A 268 -11.75 -20.20 2.80
N VAL A 269 -10.80 -19.42 3.34
CA VAL A 269 -9.63 -19.95 4.06
C VAL A 269 -10.06 -20.65 5.34
N LYS A 270 -9.77 -21.96 5.40
CA LYS A 270 -10.01 -22.83 6.56
C LYS A 270 -8.73 -23.62 6.86
N ALA A 271 -8.26 -23.52 8.09
CA ALA A 271 -7.17 -24.32 8.62
C ALA A 271 -7.28 -24.38 10.15
N ASP A 272 -6.82 -25.48 10.75
CA ASP A 272 -6.77 -25.61 12.20
C ASP A 272 -5.88 -24.50 12.79
N GLY A 273 -6.34 -23.90 13.89
CA GLY A 273 -5.67 -22.77 14.54
C GLY A 273 -5.87 -21.40 13.87
N ILE A 274 -6.56 -21.32 12.71
CA ILE A 274 -6.91 -20.04 12.07
C ILE A 274 -8.39 -19.72 12.27
N ARG A 275 -8.66 -18.56 12.89
CA ARG A 275 -9.99 -17.95 13.01
C ARG A 275 -10.16 -16.89 11.92
N ASN A 276 -10.90 -17.21 10.87
CA ASN A 276 -11.21 -16.27 9.79
C ASN A 276 -12.46 -15.45 10.14
N HIS A 277 -12.32 -14.13 10.20
CA HIS A 277 -13.38 -13.18 10.57
C HIS A 277 -13.96 -12.41 9.39
N GLY A 278 -13.50 -12.70 8.17
CA GLY A 278 -13.88 -11.95 6.98
C GLY A 278 -13.34 -10.51 7.00
N ILE A 279 -14.10 -9.58 6.41
CA ILE A 279 -13.64 -8.20 6.20
C ILE A 279 -13.77 -7.38 7.49
N ALA A 280 -12.66 -6.73 7.88
CA ALA A 280 -12.67 -5.66 8.88
C ALA A 280 -12.79 -4.29 8.19
N GLN A 281 -13.85 -3.54 8.47
CA GLN A 281 -14.03 -2.17 8.00
C GLN A 281 -12.94 -1.26 8.60
N TYR A 282 -12.30 -0.46 7.75
CA TYR A 282 -11.11 0.33 8.10
C TYR A 282 -11.32 1.33 9.24
N PHE A 283 -12.45 2.03 9.27
CA PHE A 283 -12.72 3.04 10.31
C PHE A 283 -13.39 2.46 11.55
N GLU A 284 -14.08 1.33 11.42
CA GLU A 284 -14.99 0.81 12.46
C GLU A 284 -14.41 -0.39 13.22
N ILE A 285 -13.80 -1.35 12.52
CA ILE A 285 -13.35 -2.62 13.11
C ILE A 285 -11.84 -2.68 13.24
N MET A 286 -11.10 -2.25 12.21
CA MET A 286 -9.64 -2.36 12.16
C MET A 286 -8.94 -1.80 13.41
N PRO A 287 -9.32 -0.64 13.97
CA PRO A 287 -8.64 -0.11 15.15
C PRO A 287 -8.76 -1.01 16.38
N TYR A 288 -9.93 -1.62 16.60
CA TYR A 288 -10.14 -2.55 17.72
C TYR A 288 -9.32 -3.83 17.53
N VAL A 289 -9.27 -4.35 16.30
CA VAL A 289 -8.46 -5.52 15.95
C VAL A 289 -7.00 -5.27 16.30
N PHE A 290 -6.42 -4.14 15.86
CA PHE A 290 -5.02 -3.85 16.13
C PHE A 290 -4.73 -3.57 17.61
N LYS A 291 -5.62 -2.86 18.31
CA LYS A 291 -5.45 -2.56 19.75
C LYS A 291 -5.62 -3.79 20.65
N CYS A 292 -6.37 -4.80 20.23
CA CYS A 292 -6.62 -6.00 21.03
C CYS A 292 -5.71 -7.19 20.69
N ALA A 293 -4.88 -7.06 19.65
CA ALA A 293 -3.94 -8.12 19.27
C ALA A 293 -2.64 -8.01 20.07
N ASP A 294 -2.18 -9.16 20.58
CA ASP A 294 -0.89 -9.28 21.22
C ASP A 294 0.27 -9.04 20.25
N ILE A 295 0.18 -9.65 19.07
CA ILE A 295 1.13 -9.47 17.96
C ILE A 295 0.34 -9.14 16.70
N ASN A 296 0.60 -7.98 16.10
CA ASN A 296 0.10 -7.67 14.76
C ASN A 296 1.16 -8.02 13.72
N LEU A 297 0.82 -8.95 12.84
CA LEU A 297 1.68 -9.42 11.77
C LEU A 297 1.44 -8.62 10.49
N ASN A 298 2.52 -8.12 9.88
CA ASN A 298 2.53 -7.59 8.53
C ASN A 298 3.35 -8.50 7.61
N ILE A 299 2.72 -8.92 6.51
CA ILE A 299 3.36 -9.63 5.41
C ILE A 299 3.13 -8.78 4.16
N THR A 300 4.18 -8.16 3.65
CA THR A 300 4.10 -7.18 2.58
C THR A 300 3.86 -7.85 1.22
N LEU A 301 3.12 -7.18 0.33
CA LEU A 301 2.98 -7.61 -1.06
C LEU A 301 4.34 -7.49 -1.77
N ARG A 302 4.77 -8.53 -2.49
CA ARG A 302 6.11 -8.61 -3.08
C ARG A 302 6.47 -7.52 -4.10
N SER A 303 5.49 -6.87 -4.71
CA SER A 303 5.72 -5.72 -5.59
C SER A 303 6.11 -4.45 -4.82
N ILE A 304 5.75 -4.33 -3.54
CA ILE A 304 6.27 -3.29 -2.64
C ILE A 304 7.70 -3.72 -2.28
N GLN A 305 8.68 -3.09 -2.91
CA GLN A 305 10.08 -3.50 -2.85
C GLN A 305 10.81 -2.94 -1.64
N ASN A 306 10.61 -1.64 -1.37
CA ASN A 306 11.24 -0.97 -0.23
C ASN A 306 10.25 -0.36 0.75
N GLY A 307 9.04 -0.03 0.28
CA GLY A 307 8.08 0.82 1.01
C GLY A 307 7.51 0.19 2.28
N ILE A 308 7.11 1.04 3.22
CA ILE A 308 6.35 0.65 4.42
C ILE A 308 4.86 0.63 4.09
N PRO A 309 4.15 -0.52 4.15
CA PRO A 309 2.72 -0.56 3.88
C PRO A 309 1.91 0.24 4.90
N LEU A 310 0.75 0.78 4.48
CA LEU A 310 -0.17 1.57 5.33
C LEU A 310 -0.48 0.86 6.66
N ARG A 311 -0.72 -0.46 6.60
CA ARG A 311 -0.97 -1.32 7.77
C ARG A 311 0.04 -1.11 8.89
N CYS A 312 1.32 -0.92 8.57
CA CYS A 312 2.36 -0.75 9.59
C CYS A 312 2.18 0.59 10.32
N PHE A 313 1.83 1.66 9.59
CA PHE A 313 1.48 2.95 10.20
C PHE A 313 0.20 2.84 11.02
N ASP A 314 -0.81 2.09 10.57
CA ASP A 314 -2.04 1.87 11.33
C ASP A 314 -1.79 1.12 12.66
N ILE A 315 -1.01 0.04 12.62
CA ILE A 315 -0.67 -0.75 13.82
C ILE A 315 0.11 0.11 14.81
N MET A 316 1.19 0.76 14.36
CA MET A 316 2.01 1.60 15.24
C MET A 316 1.23 2.83 15.73
N GLY A 317 0.35 3.39 14.89
CA GLY A 317 -0.57 4.48 15.25
C GLY A 317 -1.68 4.09 16.22
N CYS A 318 -1.95 2.79 16.37
CA CYS A 318 -2.85 2.26 17.39
C CYS A 318 -2.20 2.07 18.77
N ASP A 319 -0.90 2.34 18.90
CA ASP A 319 -0.07 1.97 20.06
C ASP A 319 0.01 0.45 20.25
N SER A 320 0.20 -0.26 19.14
CA SER A 320 0.22 -1.73 19.11
C SER A 320 1.52 -2.29 18.58
N PHE A 321 1.87 -3.49 19.06
CA PHE A 321 3.11 -4.18 18.70
C PHE A 321 3.05 -4.77 17.29
N LEU A 322 4.10 -4.50 16.49
CA LEU A 322 4.23 -4.88 15.09
C LEU A 322 5.39 -5.87 14.89
N ILE A 323 5.12 -6.98 14.20
CA ILE A 323 6.14 -7.80 13.52
C ILE A 323 5.89 -7.71 12.00
N SER A 324 6.89 -7.31 11.21
CA SER A 324 6.80 -7.17 9.75
C SER A 324 7.88 -7.98 9.02
N ASN A 325 7.66 -8.41 7.78
CA ASN A 325 8.80 -8.79 6.94
C ASN A 325 9.70 -7.57 6.70
N TYR A 326 10.99 -7.82 6.47
CA TYR A 326 11.97 -6.76 6.23
C TYR A 326 11.59 -5.88 5.02
N GLN A 327 11.56 -4.56 5.25
CA GLN A 327 11.41 -3.51 4.25
C GLN A 327 12.42 -2.40 4.56
N VAL A 328 13.26 -2.02 3.60
CA VAL A 328 14.41 -1.13 3.87
C VAL A 328 13.98 0.27 4.30
N ASP A 329 12.82 0.75 3.84
CA ASP A 329 12.35 2.09 4.21
C ASP A 329 12.02 2.23 5.69
N PHE A 330 11.77 1.13 6.42
CA PHE A 330 11.67 1.21 7.88
C PHE A 330 12.91 1.85 8.49
N LEU A 331 14.10 1.50 8.01
CA LEU A 331 15.37 1.94 8.58
C LEU A 331 15.61 3.45 8.40
N ARG A 332 14.83 4.13 7.54
CA ARG A 332 14.88 5.58 7.37
C ARG A 332 14.21 6.33 8.53
N PHE A 333 13.29 5.68 9.24
CA PHE A 333 12.38 6.35 10.20
C PHE A 333 12.33 5.66 11.56
N PHE A 334 12.50 4.34 11.57
CA PHE A 334 12.34 3.45 12.71
C PHE A 334 13.62 2.65 12.94
N GLU A 335 13.88 2.36 14.21
CA GLU A 335 15.02 1.62 14.70
C GLU A 335 14.59 0.19 15.02
N PRO A 336 15.21 -0.83 14.38
CA PRO A 336 14.91 -2.23 14.64
C PRO A 336 15.00 -2.61 16.12
N ASP A 337 14.11 -3.50 16.53
CA ASP A 337 13.95 -4.04 17.89
C ASP A 337 13.69 -2.99 18.97
N LYS A 338 13.52 -1.72 18.61
CA LYS A 338 13.15 -0.62 19.51
C LYS A 338 11.82 0.00 19.14
N ASP A 339 11.58 0.26 17.86
CA ASP A 339 10.31 0.83 17.37
C ASP A 339 9.45 -0.21 16.66
N PHE A 340 10.06 -1.26 16.10
CA PHE A 340 9.36 -2.34 15.43
C PHE A 340 10.26 -3.57 15.37
N VAL A 341 9.67 -4.73 15.10
CA VAL A 341 10.39 -5.97 14.90
C VAL A 341 10.22 -6.40 13.46
N PHE A 342 11.31 -6.76 12.78
CA PHE A 342 11.24 -7.40 11.47
C PHE A 342 11.60 -8.88 11.53
N TYR A 343 11.23 -9.65 10.52
CA TYR A 343 11.75 -10.99 10.29
C TYR A 343 12.33 -11.13 8.87
N GLU A 344 13.30 -12.03 8.73
CA GLU A 344 14.02 -12.29 7.47
C GLU A 344 13.71 -13.66 6.89
N SER A 345 13.19 -14.58 7.72
CA SER A 345 12.79 -15.92 7.29
C SER A 345 11.59 -16.41 8.10
N GLN A 346 10.96 -17.50 7.65
CA GLN A 346 9.89 -18.13 8.41
C GLN A 346 10.37 -18.68 9.77
N SER A 347 11.60 -19.19 9.86
CA SER A 347 12.17 -19.66 11.13
C SER A 347 12.34 -18.51 12.11
N ASP A 348 12.96 -17.41 11.65
CA ASP A 348 13.16 -16.20 12.44
C ASP A 348 11.83 -15.60 12.92
N LEU A 349 10.80 -15.60 12.06
CA LEU A 349 9.45 -15.19 12.45
C LEU A 349 8.89 -16.07 13.59
N MET A 350 9.02 -17.39 13.49
CA MET A 350 8.52 -18.30 14.53
C MET A 350 9.24 -18.11 15.86
N ASP A 351 10.57 -17.93 15.83
CA ASP A 351 11.37 -17.66 17.03
C ASP A 351 10.99 -16.32 17.68
N LYS A 352 10.75 -15.28 16.87
CA LYS A 352 10.29 -13.96 17.33
C LYS A 352 8.89 -14.02 17.91
N ILE A 353 7.95 -14.74 17.29
CA ILE A 353 6.60 -14.93 17.86
C ILE A 353 6.71 -15.64 19.22
N GLU A 354 7.50 -16.72 19.32
CA GLU A 354 7.69 -17.47 20.57
C GLU A 354 8.28 -16.61 21.70
N TYR A 355 9.23 -15.74 21.37
CA TYR A 355 9.78 -14.79 22.33
C TYR A 355 8.75 -13.73 22.74
N TYR A 356 8.16 -13.02 21.77
CA TYR A 356 7.35 -11.84 22.06
C TYR A 356 5.99 -12.17 22.67
N ILE A 357 5.41 -13.34 22.38
CA ILE A 357 4.15 -13.76 23.02
C ILE A 357 4.32 -13.89 24.54
N ASN A 358 5.49 -14.33 24.99
CA ASN A 358 5.87 -14.47 26.39
C ASN A 358 6.50 -13.20 27.00
N ALA A 359 6.59 -12.10 26.25
CA ALA A 359 7.25 -10.86 26.67
C ALA A 359 6.33 -9.63 26.54
N PRO A 360 5.18 -9.57 27.24
CA PRO A 360 4.20 -8.48 27.11
C PRO A 360 4.78 -7.09 27.45
N ASP A 361 5.68 -7.01 28.43
CA ASP A 361 6.33 -5.74 28.79
C ASP A 361 7.21 -5.22 27.66
N ARG A 362 7.95 -6.11 27.01
CA ARG A 362 8.79 -5.75 25.86
C ARG A 362 7.94 -5.33 24.66
N ARG A 363 6.83 -6.02 24.40
CA ARG A 363 5.88 -5.64 23.35
C ARG A 363 5.34 -4.22 23.56
N ARG A 364 4.92 -3.91 24.79
CA ARG A 364 4.41 -2.57 25.16
C ARG A 364 5.47 -1.49 25.05
N GLU A 365 6.70 -1.75 25.47
CA GLU A 365 7.81 -0.79 25.33
C GLU A 365 8.07 -0.42 23.87
N ILE A 366 8.13 -1.42 22.99
CA ILE A 366 8.36 -1.22 21.55
C ILE A 366 7.19 -0.46 20.92
N ALA A 367 5.95 -0.89 21.20
CA ALA A 367 4.74 -0.24 20.68
C ALA A 367 4.66 1.24 21.07
N ALA A 368 4.87 1.55 22.35
CA ALA A 368 4.83 2.93 22.85
C ALA A 368 5.90 3.82 22.20
N ARG A 369 7.11 3.28 21.99
CA ARG A 369 8.18 4.03 21.31
C ARG A 369 7.83 4.28 19.84
N ALA A 370 7.27 3.29 19.15
CA ALA A 370 6.78 3.44 17.78
C ALA A 370 5.67 4.51 17.68
N TYR A 371 4.69 4.43 18.57
CA TYR A 371 3.56 5.35 18.64
C TYR A 371 4.01 6.81 18.81
N GLU A 372 4.97 7.07 19.70
CA GLU A 372 5.52 8.42 19.90
C GLU A 372 6.23 8.95 18.64
N LYS A 373 6.95 8.09 17.89
CA LYS A 373 7.51 8.48 16.59
C LYS A 373 6.42 8.76 15.55
N ILE A 374 5.40 7.90 15.48
CA ILE A 374 4.28 8.08 14.54
C ILE A 374 3.57 9.41 14.80
N LYS A 375 3.23 9.68 16.06
CA LYS A 375 2.57 10.92 16.49
C LYS A 375 3.39 12.16 16.18
N ARG A 376 4.72 12.08 16.31
CA ARG A 376 5.62 13.20 16.06
C ARG A 376 5.93 13.44 14.58
N ASP A 377 6.06 12.37 13.78
CA ASP A 377 6.71 12.46 12.45
C ASP A 377 5.86 11.88 11.28
N HIS A 378 4.81 11.10 11.56
CA HIS A 378 4.07 10.31 10.54
C HIS A 378 2.54 10.48 10.62
N THR A 379 2.06 11.67 10.95
CA THR A 379 0.63 12.02 10.90
C THR A 379 0.25 12.66 9.57
N PHE A 380 -1.05 12.64 9.24
CA PHE A 380 -1.55 13.35 8.05
C PHE A 380 -1.29 14.86 8.11
N ASP A 381 -1.33 15.48 9.30
CA ASP A 381 -1.01 16.91 9.45
C ASP A 381 0.41 17.25 8.97
N ILE A 382 1.37 16.35 9.26
CA ILE A 382 2.76 16.49 8.85
C ILE A 382 2.90 16.26 7.35
N ARG A 383 2.28 15.19 6.83
CA ARG A 383 2.36 14.86 5.39
C ARG A 383 1.72 15.90 4.51
N VAL A 384 0.57 16.43 4.90
CA VAL A 384 -0.06 17.55 4.19
C VAL A 384 0.90 18.74 4.13
N GLY A 385 1.52 19.12 5.24
CA GLY A 385 2.48 20.22 5.27
C GLY A 385 3.68 19.99 4.33
N GLN A 386 4.28 18.81 4.40
CA GLN A 386 5.42 18.44 3.55
C GLN A 386 5.02 18.39 2.07
N ILE A 387 3.87 17.81 1.74
CA ILE A 387 3.35 17.75 0.37
C ILE A 387 3.12 19.15 -0.19
N LEU A 388 2.47 20.03 0.57
CA LEU A 388 2.20 21.39 0.11
C LEU A 388 3.48 22.23 -0.03
N GLN A 389 4.46 22.03 0.86
CA GLN A 389 5.76 22.68 0.77
C GLN A 389 6.56 22.20 -0.45
N GLU A 390 6.67 20.88 -0.66
CA GLU A 390 7.40 20.29 -1.78
C GLU A 390 6.75 20.66 -3.12
N ALA A 391 5.41 20.64 -3.17
CA ALA A 391 4.63 21.09 -4.30
C ALA A 391 4.61 22.62 -4.48
N LYS A 392 5.31 23.40 -3.64
CA LYS A 392 5.41 24.87 -3.71
C LYS A 392 4.05 25.56 -3.72
N ILE A 393 3.11 25.05 -2.93
CA ILE A 393 1.82 25.68 -2.65
C ILE A 393 1.95 26.65 -1.47
N LEU A 394 2.72 26.26 -0.45
CA LEU A 394 3.03 27.09 0.73
C LEU A 394 4.30 27.92 0.56
#